data_AF-A0A920Q564-F1
#
_entry.id   AF-A0A920Q564-F1
#
_cell.length_a   1.000
_cell.length_b   1.000
_cell.length_c   1.000
_cell.angle_alpha   90.00
_cell.angle_beta   90.00
_cell.angle_gamma   90.00
#
_symmetry.space_group_name_H-M   'P 1'
#
loop_
_entity.id
_entity.type
_entity.pdbx_description
1 polymer ?
#
loop_
_entity_poly.entity_id
_entity_poly.type
_entity_poly.pdbx_seq_one_letter_code
_entity_poly.pdbx_strand_id
1 'polypeptide(L)' 'MRVGVISDTHNPSVGDEPPTEVISAFEGVDVIIHAGDIYQPSCLDWLEKIALSMQ' A
#
# COMPACT_ATOMS: atom_id res chain seq x y z
N MET A 1 -1.90 -9.73 -15.12
CA MET A 1 -0.94 -8.84 -14.48
C MET A 1 -1.57 -7.47 -14.30
N ARG A 2 -2.12 -7.23 -13.10
CA ARG A 2 -2.61 -5.94 -12.62
C ARG A 2 -1.55 -5.33 -11.71
N VAL A 3 -1.20 -4.08 -11.99
CA VAL A 3 -0.18 -3.34 -11.24
C VAL A 3 -0.88 -2.21 -10.50
N GLY A 4 -0.77 -2.21 -9.18
CA GLY A 4 -1.14 -1.08 -8.33
C GLY A 4 0.01 -0.09 -8.20
N VAL A 5 -0.30 1.21 -8.17
CA VAL A 5 0.70 2.27 -7.93
C VAL A 5 0.19 3.23 -6.87
N ILE A 6 1.05 3.55 -5.89
CA ILE A 6 0.78 4.53 -4.82
C ILE A 6 2.03 5.36 -4.55
N SER A 7 1.87 6.57 -4.00
CA SER A 7 2.95 7.44 -3.51
C SER A 7 2.51 8.15 -2.23
N ASP A 8 3.41 8.94 -1.65
CA ASP A 8 3.08 9.92 -0.60
C ASP A 8 2.43 9.30 0.63
N THR A 9 2.97 8.17 1.08
CA THR A 9 2.50 7.48 2.29
C THR A 9 3.15 8.09 3.54
N HIS A 10 2.44 9.03 4.18
CA HIS A 10 2.91 9.78 5.35
C HIS A 10 2.48 9.22 6.71
N ASN A 11 2.02 7.98 6.76
CA ASN A 11 1.73 7.31 8.03
C ASN A 11 3.02 7.16 8.87
N PRO A 12 2.96 7.40 10.21
CA PRO A 12 1.78 7.63 11.03
C PRO A 12 1.32 9.09 11.16
N SER A 13 1.93 10.06 10.46
CA SER A 13 1.55 11.47 10.57
C SER A 13 0.10 11.75 10.16
N VAL A 14 -0.50 10.86 9.36
CA VAL A 14 -1.88 10.96 8.85
C VAL A 14 -2.78 9.81 9.30
N GLY A 15 -2.28 8.87 10.11
CA GLY A 15 -3.02 7.71 10.62
C GLY A 15 -2.13 6.49 10.85
N ASP A 16 -2.51 5.58 11.74
CA ASP A 16 -1.66 4.46 12.16
C ASP A 16 -1.67 3.26 11.21
N GLU A 17 -2.62 3.18 10.27
CA GLU A 17 -2.83 2.05 9.35
C GLU A 17 -3.17 2.57 7.94
N PRO A 18 -3.10 1.74 6.89
CA PRO A 18 -3.57 2.11 5.56
C PRO A 18 -5.07 2.47 5.60
N PRO A 19 -5.49 3.55 4.93
CA PRO A 19 -6.91 3.82 4.72
C PRO A 19 -7.61 2.61 4.08
N THR A 20 -8.85 2.34 4.46
CA THR A 20 -9.65 1.22 3.92
C THR A 20 -9.78 1.26 2.39
N GLU A 21 -9.80 2.46 1.83
CA GLU A 21 -9.88 2.76 0.41
C GLU A 21 -8.62 2.27 -0.33
N VAL A 22 -7.46 2.30 0.31
CA VAL A 22 -6.20 1.77 -0.25
C VAL A 22 -6.30 0.24 -0.36
N ILE A 23 -6.86 -0.42 0.66
CA ILE A 23 -7.08 -1.87 0.65
C ILE A 23 -8.02 -2.25 -0.49
N SER A 24 -9.17 -1.57 -0.61
CA SER A 24 -10.13 -1.83 -1.69
C SER A 24 -9.57 -1.51 -3.08
N ALA A 25 -8.75 -0.47 -3.22
CA ALA A 25 -8.15 -0.09 -4.50
C ALA A 25 -7.13 -1.13 -5.01
N PHE A 26 -6.50 -1.87 -4.11
CA PHE A 26 -5.49 -2.87 -4.43
C PHE A 26 -6.00 -4.31 -4.37
N GLU A 27 -7.31 -4.53 -4.25
CA GLU A 27 -7.89 -5.87 -4.29
C GLU A 27 -7.59 -6.57 -5.64
N GLY A 28 -6.93 -7.73 -5.56
CA GLY A 28 -6.60 -8.56 -6.73
C GLY A 28 -5.51 -7.97 -7.66
N VAL A 29 -4.65 -7.08 -7.17
CA VAL A 29 -3.42 -6.69 -7.88
C VAL A 29 -2.33 -7.75 -7.70
N ASP A 30 -1.54 -7.98 -8.75
CA ASP A 30 -0.45 -8.96 -8.71
C ASP A 30 0.83 -8.35 -8.09
N VAL A 31 0.97 -7.03 -8.15
CA VAL A 31 2.11 -6.28 -7.61
C VAL A 31 1.68 -4.85 -7.29
N ILE A 32 2.25 -4.27 -6.23
CA ILE A 32 2.12 -2.85 -5.88
C ILE A 32 3.50 -2.20 -6.04
N ILE A 33 3.56 -1.06 -6.72
CA ILE A 33 4.76 -0.23 -6.88
C ILE A 33 4.55 1.06 -6.09
N HIS A 34 5.46 1.32 -5.14
CA HIS A 34 5.50 2.61 -4.45
C HIS A 34 6.35 3.61 -5.27
N ALA A 35 5.76 4.73 -5.69
CA ALA A 35 6.39 5.70 -6.60
C ALA A 35 7.24 6.77 -5.90
N GLY A 36 7.28 6.79 -4.58
CA GLY A 36 8.17 7.65 -3.79
C GLY A 36 7.46 8.39 -2.66
N ASP A 37 8.25 9.08 -1.84
CA ASP A 37 7.80 9.75 -0.60
C ASP A 37 7.23 8.79 0.46
N ILE A 38 8.03 7.78 0.78
CA ILE A 38 7.77 6.87 1.90
C ILE A 38 8.24 7.56 3.17
N TYR A 39 7.31 7.93 4.05
CA TYR A 39 7.68 8.55 5.32
C TYR A 39 8.30 7.55 6.30
N GLN A 40 7.75 6.33 6.37
CA GLN A 40 8.30 5.24 7.16
C GLN A 40 8.30 3.91 6.37
N PRO A 41 9.39 3.10 6.46
CA PRO A 41 9.47 1.82 5.75
C PRO A 41 8.35 0.84 6.09
N SER A 42 7.76 0.90 7.29
CA SER A 42 6.65 0.06 7.72
C SER A 42 5.42 0.15 6.83
N CYS A 43 5.26 1.25 6.07
CA CYS A 43 4.20 1.34 5.08
C CYS A 43 4.35 0.29 3.97
N LEU A 44 5.58 -0.08 3.60
CA LEU A 44 5.83 -1.14 2.63
C LEU A 44 5.37 -2.50 3.16
N ASP A 45 5.50 -2.77 4.45
CA ASP A 45 5.02 -4.01 5.08
C ASP A 45 3.48 -4.12 4.98
N TRP A 46 2.77 -2.99 5.04
CA TRP A 46 1.32 -2.97 4.80
C TRP A 46 0.97 -3.26 3.35
N LEU A 47 1.64 -2.60 2.41
CA LEU A 47 1.41 -2.79 0.98
C LEU A 47 1.73 -4.23 0.55
N GLU A 48 2.79 -4.83 1.11
CA GLU A 48 3.12 -6.24 0.92
C GLU A 48 1.97 -7.14 1.41
N LYS A 49 1.44 -6.91 2.62
CA LYS A 49 0.31 -7.67 3.15
C LYS A 49 -0.94 -7.53 2.27
N ILE A 50 -1.22 -6.32 1.78
CA ILE A 50 -2.37 -6.07 0.90
C ILE A 50 -2.23 -6.88 -0.40
N ALA A 51 -1.05 -6.83 -1.05
CA ALA A 51 -0.79 -7.59 -2.27
C ALA A 51 -0.83 -9.12 -2.05
N LEU A 52 -0.36 -9.61 -0.90
CA LEU A 52 -0.30 -11.05 -0.58
C LEU A 52 -1.62 -11.64 -0.08
N SER A 53 -2.52 -10.82 0.47
CA SER A 53 -3.75 -11.29 1.13
C SER A 53 -4.80 -11.96 0.22
N MET A 54 -4.52 -12.07 -1.08
CA MET A 54 -5.49 -12.51 -2.11
C MET A 54 -4.97 -13.65 -3.02
N GLN A 55 -3.91 -14.37 -2.60
CA GLN A 55 -3.52 -15.65 -3.23
C GLN A 55 -4.29 -16.85 -2.69
#